data_AF-A0A1S6HKJ9-F1
#
_entry.id   AF-A0A1S6HKJ9-F1
#
_cell.length_a   1.000
_cell.length_b   1.000
_cell.length_c   1.000
_cell.angle_alpha   90.00
_cell.angle_beta   90.00
_cell.angle_gamma   90.00
#
_symmetry.space_group_name_H-M   'P 1'
#
loop_
_entity.id
_entity.type
_entity.pdbx_description
1 polymer ?
#
loop_
_entity_poly.entity_id
_entity_poly.type
_entity_poly.pdbx_seq_one_letter_code
_entity_poly.pdbx_strand_id
1 'polypeptide(L)'
;MIRYTLAIAEHMINQIDEEWIDCKIAVEFFESAAEFDTTYTSKSAIEHDLKGGYPLFKLFKELHELTNESPENNWNRAKFTQCDALIL
;
A
#
# COMPACT_ATOMS: atom_id res chain seq x y z
N MET A 1 2.99 2.89 -14.14
CA MET A 1 3.11 1.88 -13.07
C MET A 1 4.03 2.33 -11.93
N ILE A 2 5.33 2.57 -12.16
CA ILE A 2 6.31 2.98 -11.10
C ILE A 2 5.87 4.22 -10.29
N ARG A 3 5.23 5.22 -10.94
CA ARG A 3 4.75 6.43 -10.27
C ARG A 3 3.62 6.16 -9.25
N TYR A 4 2.76 5.18 -9.50
CA TYR A 4 1.65 4.84 -8.60
C TYR A 4 2.14 4.09 -7.37
N THR A 5 3.04 3.11 -7.57
CA THR A 5 3.61 2.35 -6.46
C THR A 5 4.41 3.26 -5.51
N LEU A 6 5.11 4.27 -6.04
CA LEU A 6 5.80 5.26 -5.21
C LEU A 6 4.81 6.16 -4.45
N ALA A 7 3.80 6.72 -5.13
CA ALA A 7 2.81 7.58 -4.48
C ALA A 7 2.00 6.84 -3.40
N ILE A 8 1.68 5.57 -3.63
CA ILE A 8 1.03 4.70 -2.62
C ILE A 8 1.97 4.50 -1.44
N ALA A 9 3.24 4.17 -1.68
CA ALA A 9 4.23 3.99 -0.62
C ALA A 9 4.38 5.26 0.23
N GLU A 10 4.55 6.42 -0.42
CA GLU A 10 4.68 7.72 0.24
C GLU A 10 3.43 8.05 1.08
N HIS A 11 2.23 7.82 0.54
CA HIS A 11 0.97 8.05 1.28
C HIS A 11 0.88 7.21 2.56
N MET A 12 1.35 5.97 2.52
CA MET A 12 1.35 5.10 3.71
C MET A 12 2.49 5.46 4.68
N ILE A 13 3.71 5.61 4.19
CA ILE A 13 4.91 5.78 5.03
C ILE A 13 4.91 7.15 5.72
N ASN A 14 4.33 8.19 5.12
CA ASN A 14 4.19 9.51 5.76
C ASN A 14 3.30 9.50 7.01
N GLN A 15 2.61 8.40 7.30
CA GLN A 15 1.80 8.23 8.51
C GLN A 15 2.57 7.54 9.65
N ILE A 16 3.78 7.02 9.38
CA ILE A 16 4.60 6.27 10.33
C ILE A 16 5.69 7.21 10.85
N ASP A 17 5.70 7.47 12.16
CA ASP A 17 6.65 8.37 12.83
C ASP A 17 7.72 7.62 13.66
N GLU A 18 7.77 6.30 13.53
CA GLU A 18 8.73 5.41 14.18
C GLU A 18 9.48 4.50 13.18
N GLU A 19 10.45 3.74 13.66
CA GLU A 19 11.12 2.73 12.83
C GLU A 19 10.19 1.53 12.57
N TRP A 20 10.15 1.08 11.30
CA TRP A 20 9.24 0.03 10.85
C TRP A 20 9.98 -1.05 10.05
N ILE A 21 9.30 -2.18 9.81
CA ILE A 21 9.83 -3.34 9.07
C ILE A 21 9.15 -3.42 7.71
N ASP A 22 7.82 -3.48 7.73
CA ASP A 22 7.00 -3.49 6.53
C ASP A 22 5.71 -2.70 6.68
N CYS A 23 5.15 -2.30 5.54
CA CYS A 23 3.81 -1.76 5.40
C CYS A 23 3.04 -2.63 4.40
N LYS A 24 1.85 -3.08 4.77
CA LYS A 24 0.99 -3.97 3.98
C LYS A 24 -0.31 -3.25 3.64
N ILE A 25 -0.78 -3.51 2.43
CA ILE A 25 -2.07 -3.05 1.94
C ILE A 25 -2.76 -4.26 1.32
N ALA A 26 -3.94 -4.61 1.79
CA ALA A 26 -4.87 -5.46 1.08
C ALA A 26 -6.07 -4.60 0.66
N VAL A 27 -6.53 -4.80 -0.57
CA VAL A 27 -7.67 -4.07 -1.12
C VAL A 27 -8.70 -5.05 -1.67
N GLU A 28 -9.97 -4.79 -1.40
CA GLU A 28 -11.09 -5.45 -2.07
C GLU A 28 -11.91 -4.40 -2.81
N PHE A 29 -12.08 -4.57 -4.11
CA PHE A 29 -12.84 -3.64 -4.94
C PHE A 29 -14.30 -4.09 -5.10
N PHE A 30 -15.23 -3.16 -4.93
CA PHE A 30 -16.67 -3.35 -5.08
C PHE A 30 -17.21 -2.32 -6.06
N GLU A 31 -17.03 -2.54 -7.37
CA GLU A 31 -17.42 -1.63 -8.46
C GLU A 31 -16.98 -0.15 -8.25
N SER A 32 -17.77 0.61 -7.48
CA SER A 32 -17.54 2.03 -7.16
C SER A 32 -16.87 2.27 -5.80
N ALA A 33 -16.69 1.24 -4.98
CA ALA A 33 -16.07 1.31 -3.66
C ALA A 33 -14.86 0.39 -3.56
N ALA A 34 -14.04 0.59 -2.53
CA ALA A 34 -13.03 -0.37 -2.13
C ALA A 34 -12.86 -0.37 -0.61
N GLU A 35 -12.60 -1.55 -0.06
CA GLU A 35 -12.18 -1.73 1.32
C GLU A 35 -10.67 -1.90 1.37
N PHE A 36 -10.03 -1.26 2.36
CA PHE A 36 -8.59 -1.32 2.57
C PHE A 36 -8.29 -1.82 3.96
N ASP A 37 -7.50 -2.88 4.04
CA ASP A 37 -6.80 -3.29 5.24
C ASP A 37 -5.35 -2.83 5.11
N THR A 38 -4.97 -1.86 5.93
CA THR A 38 -3.66 -1.21 5.85
C THR A 38 -2.97 -1.23 7.20
N THR A 39 -1.82 -1.89 7.26
CA THR A 39 -1.04 -2.02 8.48
C THR A 39 0.44 -1.72 8.26
N TYR A 40 1.16 -1.41 9.34
CA TYR A 40 2.61 -1.49 9.39
C TYR A 40 3.07 -2.30 10.59
N THR A 41 4.27 -2.89 10.47
CA THR A 41 4.95 -3.61 11.55
C THR A 41 6.09 -2.75 12.10
N SER A 42 6.09 -2.41 13.38
CA SER A 42 7.20 -1.67 14.03
C SER A 42 8.42 -2.58 14.24
N LYS A 43 9.59 -2.00 14.58
CA LYS A 43 10.79 -2.80 14.94
C LYS A 43 10.59 -3.70 16.17
N SER A 44 9.61 -3.38 17.02
CA SER A 44 9.20 -4.25 18.13
C SER A 44 8.28 -5.40 17.72
N ALA A 45 8.07 -5.61 16.42
CA ALA A 45 7.20 -6.64 15.84
C ALA A 45 5.73 -6.52 16.26
N ILE A 46 5.27 -5.29 16.52
CA ILE A 46 3.86 -4.99 16.79
C ILE A 46 3.24 -4.47 15.48
N GLU A 47 2.04 -4.94 15.16
CA GLU A 47 1.28 -4.50 14.00
C GLU A 47 0.34 -3.35 14.39
N HIS A 48 0.27 -2.33 13.54
CA HIS A 48 -0.48 -1.10 13.77
C HIS A 48 -1.28 -0.72 12.53
N ASP A 49 -2.50 -0.23 12.74
CA ASP A 49 -3.37 0.22 11.65
C ASP A 49 -2.94 1.56 11.08
N LEU A 50 -3.04 1.70 9.77
CA LEU A 50 -2.88 2.96 9.04
C LEU A 50 -4.21 3.44 8.47
N LYS A 51 -4.25 4.71 8.07
CA LYS A 51 -5.42 5.28 7.40
C LYS A 51 -5.21 5.26 5.90
N GLY A 52 -5.96 4.42 5.19
CA GLY A 52 -6.02 4.48 3.74
C GLY A 52 -6.71 5.76 3.25
N GLY A 53 -8.01 5.87 3.54
CA GLY A 53 -8.82 7.01 3.16
C GLY A 53 -8.98 7.22 1.64
N TYR A 54 -9.62 8.32 1.26
CA TYR A 54 -9.90 8.64 -0.15
C TYR A 54 -8.66 8.82 -1.04
N PRO A 55 -7.53 9.39 -0.56
CA PRO A 55 -6.31 9.46 -1.38
C PRO A 55 -5.79 8.10 -1.81
N LEU A 56 -5.75 7.12 -0.89
CA LEU A 56 -5.33 5.76 -1.20
C LEU A 56 -6.27 5.11 -2.22
N PHE A 57 -7.59 5.29 -2.05
CA PHE A 57 -8.59 4.81 -2.99
C PHE A 57 -8.34 5.28 -4.42
N LYS A 58 -8.08 6.58 -4.63
CA LYS A 58 -7.80 7.10 -5.98
C LYS A 58 -6.58 6.45 -6.60
N LEU A 59 -5.48 6.39 -5.85
CA LEU A 59 -4.22 5.82 -6.34
C LEU A 59 -4.38 4.34 -6.72
N PHE A 60 -5.07 3.57 -5.89
CA PHE A 60 -5.32 2.15 -6.16
C PHE A 60 -6.33 1.94 -7.28
N LYS A 61 -7.36 2.77 -7.40
CA LYS A 61 -8.32 2.70 -8.51
C LYS A 61 -7.64 2.98 -9.85
N GLU A 62 -6.85 4.05 -9.94
CA GLU A 62 -6.09 4.38 -11.15
C GLU A 62 -5.08 3.27 -11.51
N LEU A 63 -4.40 2.70 -10.51
CA LEU A 63 -3.50 1.56 -10.73
C LEU A 63 -4.27 0.32 -11.20
N HIS A 64 -5.42 0.04 -10.59
CA HIS A 64 -6.27 -1.10 -10.94
C HIS A 64 -6.78 -0.98 -12.38
N GLU A 65 -7.32 0.18 -12.78
CA GLU A 65 -7.76 0.45 -14.16
C GLU A 65 -6.65 0.26 -15.20
N LEU A 66 -5.39 0.57 -14.85
CA LEU A 66 -4.24 0.39 -15.73
C LEU A 66 -3.70 -1.04 -15.79
N THR A 67 -3.91 -1.83 -14.74
CA THR A 67 -3.34 -3.18 -14.62
C THR A 67 -4.33 -4.28 -14.93
N ASN A 68 -5.63 -3.98 -14.91
CA ASN A 68 -6.70 -4.95 -15.14
C ASN A 68 -6.88 -5.24 -16.65
N GLU A 69 -5.89 -5.90 -17.25
CA GLU A 69 -5.90 -6.34 -18.65
C GLU A 69 -6.77 -7.59 -18.89
N SER A 70 -7.17 -8.29 -17.81
CA SER A 70 -7.99 -9.50 -17.85
C SER A 70 -8.75 -9.68 -16.52
N PRO A 71 -9.98 -10.21 -16.53
CA PRO A 71 -10.75 -10.52 -15.31
C PRO A 71 -10.03 -11.44 -14.31
N GLU A 72 -8.98 -12.13 -14.74
CA GLU A 72 -8.16 -13.00 -13.89
C GLU A 72 -7.06 -12.25 -13.13
N ASN A 73 -6.82 -10.97 -13.43
CA ASN A 73 -5.82 -10.17 -12.73
C ASN A 73 -6.35 -9.64 -11.39
N ASN A 74 -6.15 -10.43 -10.34
CA ASN A 74 -6.56 -10.11 -8.97
C ASN A 74 -5.51 -9.28 -8.21
N TRP A 75 -4.99 -8.21 -8.81
CA TRP A 75 -4.00 -7.37 -8.14
C TRP A 75 -4.65 -6.63 -6.96
N ASN A 76 -4.56 -7.23 -5.79
CA ASN A 76 -5.33 -6.85 -4.59
C ASN A 76 -4.46 -6.66 -3.35
N ARG A 77 -3.13 -6.69 -3.49
CA ARG A 77 -2.18 -6.57 -2.38
C ARG A 77 -0.94 -5.78 -2.78
N ALA A 78 -0.43 -4.97 -1.85
CA ALA A 78 0.88 -4.35 -1.93
C ALA A 78 1.63 -4.54 -0.61
N LYS A 79 2.95 -4.73 -0.70
CA LYS A 79 3.85 -4.77 0.46
C LYS A 79 5.05 -3.89 0.19
N PHE A 80 5.35 -3.00 1.11
CA PHE A 80 6.55 -2.17 1.12
C PHE A 80 7.43 -2.61 2.29
N THR A 81 8.73 -2.69 2.06
CA THR A 81 9.72 -3.06 3.09
C THR A 81 10.77 -1.98 3.16
N GLN A 82 11.19 -1.60 4.37
CA GLN A 82 12.32 -0.70 4.53
C GLN A 82 13.59 -1.41 4.03
N CYS A 83 14.23 -0.86 3.00
CA CYS A 83 15.55 -1.32 2.59
C CYS A 83 16.59 -0.53 3.37
N ASP A 84 17.35 -1.21 4.23
CA ASP A 84 18.58 -0.64 4.77
C ASP A 84 19.58 -0.52 3.62
N ALA A 85 19.81 0.70 3.14
CA ALA A 85 20.91 0.97 2.25
C ALA A 85 22.22 0.86 3.07
N LEU A 86 22.84 -0.32 3.06
CA LEU A 86 24.25 -0.46 3.36
C LEU A 86 25.04 0.35 2.33
N ILE A 87 25.32 1.62 2.65
CA ILE A 87 26.40 2.34 1.99
C ILE A 87 27.69 1.74 2.56
N LEU A 88 28.25 0.77 1.83
CA LEU A 88 29.63 0.28 2.02
C LEU A 88 30.62 1.28 1.42
#